data_AF-A0A3P8B952-F1
#
_entry.id   AF-A0A3P8B952-F1
#
_cell.length_a   1.000
_cell.length_b   1.000
_cell.length_c   1.000
_cell.angle_alpha   90.00
_cell.angle_beta   90.00
_cell.angle_gamma   90.00
#
_symmetry.space_group_name_H-M   'P 1'
#
loop_
_entity.id
_entity.type
_entity.pdbx_description
1 polymer ?
#
loop_
_entity_poly.entity_id
_entity_poly.type
_entity_poly.pdbx_seq_one_letter_code
_entity_poly.pdbx_strand_id
1 'polypeptide(L)'
;METVVGHHLRKDTQFRGQESWAISTVAIAALLGNFPVVQLVNKVGIRTVFAGLGILSAVSTLLIPTAIRLGFYWFLAARFLQGFAFSANFPVIGSFCAKWTYFKQNGLFVSALVAYVQLAPAITMPASGALCSAFRWPSIFYAHGAVSLFLFITYGLFYRNSPGKHPFVGNVELRKISVGKIGNIE
;
A
#
# COMPACT_ATOMS: atom_id res chain seq x y z
N MET A 1 11.21 -4.54 -9.95
CA MET A 1 10.35 -5.71 -9.74
C MET A 1 9.69 -6.16 -11.04
N GLU A 2 8.87 -5.32 -11.69
CA GLU A 2 8.14 -5.71 -12.90
C GLU A 2 9.01 -6.04 -14.12
N THR A 3 10.17 -5.40 -14.30
CA THR A 3 11.11 -5.72 -15.39
C THR A 3 11.80 -7.07 -15.23
N VAL A 4 12.19 -7.42 -14.01
CA VAL A 4 12.84 -8.72 -13.70
C VAL A 4 11.83 -9.86 -13.75
N VAL A 5 10.65 -9.64 -13.17
CA VAL A 5 9.54 -10.60 -13.19
C VAL A 5 9.01 -10.76 -14.62
N GLY A 6 8.81 -9.67 -15.36
CA GLY A 6 8.37 -9.70 -16.76
C GLY A 6 9.33 -10.47 -17.66
N HIS A 7 10.64 -10.31 -17.49
CA HIS A 7 11.62 -11.08 -18.26
C HIS A 7 11.56 -12.59 -17.99
N HIS A 8 11.22 -12.99 -16.76
CA HIS A 8 11.01 -14.41 -16.42
C HIS A 8 9.65 -14.93 -16.88
N LEU A 9 8.57 -14.17 -16.66
CA LEU A 9 7.23 -14.51 -17.15
C LEU A 9 7.21 -14.67 -18.68
N ARG A 10 7.98 -13.86 -19.41
CA ARG A 10 8.13 -13.96 -20.86
C ARG A 10 8.75 -15.28 -21.33
N LYS A 11 9.58 -15.92 -20.49
CA LYS A 11 10.20 -17.23 -20.76
C LYS A 11 9.28 -18.39 -20.40
N ASP A 12 8.32 -18.18 -19.50
CA ASP A 12 7.32 -19.19 -19.16
C ASP A 12 6.26 -19.24 -20.26
N THR A 13 6.18 -20.37 -20.97
CA THR A 13 5.27 -20.60 -22.11
C THR A 13 3.79 -20.34 -21.76
N GLN A 14 3.44 -20.43 -20.48
CA GLN A 14 2.11 -20.21 -19.93
C GLN A 14 1.66 -18.74 -19.92
N PHE A 15 2.59 -17.77 -19.91
CA PHE A 15 2.27 -16.33 -19.71
C PHE A 15 2.55 -15.45 -20.94
N ARG A 16 3.05 -16.06 -22.01
CA ARG A 16 3.54 -15.35 -23.19
C ARG A 16 2.39 -14.61 -23.90
N GLY A 17 2.43 -13.27 -23.89
CA GLY A 17 1.41 -12.39 -24.49
C GLY A 17 0.30 -11.92 -23.54
N GLN A 18 0.30 -12.36 -22.28
CA GLN A 18 -0.71 -12.00 -21.27
C GLN A 18 -0.20 -11.04 -20.18
N GLU A 19 1.02 -10.53 -20.31
CA GLU A 19 1.66 -9.63 -19.35
C GLU A 19 0.88 -8.32 -19.16
N SER A 20 0.34 -7.77 -20.24
CA SER A 20 -0.47 -6.55 -20.21
C SER A 20 -1.69 -6.70 -19.31
N TRP A 21 -2.34 -7.87 -19.30
CA TRP A 21 -3.47 -8.15 -18.43
C TRP A 21 -3.09 -8.06 -16.96
N ALA A 22 -1.91 -8.57 -16.58
CA ALA A 22 -1.44 -8.53 -15.19
C ALA A 22 -1.19 -7.10 -14.69
N ILE A 23 -0.87 -6.15 -15.57
CA ILE A 23 -0.71 -4.73 -15.23
C ILE A 23 -2.09 -4.05 -15.22
N SER A 24 -2.89 -4.26 -16.26
CA SER A 24 -4.23 -3.67 -16.40
C SER A 24 -5.17 -4.07 -15.27
N THR A 25 -5.15 -5.33 -14.82
CA THR A 25 -6.01 -5.80 -13.73
C THR A 25 -5.75 -5.06 -12.42
N VAL A 26 -4.50 -4.71 -12.11
CA VAL A 26 -4.16 -3.93 -10.91
C VAL A 26 -4.78 -2.54 -11.01
N ALA A 27 -4.67 -1.88 -12.16
CA ALA A 27 -5.24 -0.56 -12.40
C ALA A 27 -6.78 -0.58 -12.31
N ILE A 28 -7.42 -1.56 -12.96
CA ILE A 28 -8.88 -1.75 -12.91
C ILE A 28 -9.34 -1.99 -11.47
N ALA A 29 -8.67 -2.87 -10.73
CA ALA A 29 -9.00 -3.15 -9.34
C ALA A 29 -8.85 -1.92 -8.44
N ALA A 30 -7.81 -1.10 -8.66
CA ALA A 30 -7.61 0.12 -7.91
C ALA A 30 -8.72 1.16 -8.17
N LEU A 31 -9.15 1.30 -9.43
CA LEU A 31 -10.25 2.19 -9.82
C LEU A 31 -11.59 1.74 -9.21
N LEU A 32 -11.94 0.47 -9.39
CA LEU A 32 -13.18 -0.10 -8.86
C LEU A 32 -13.18 -0.11 -7.33
N GLY A 33 -12.02 -0.39 -6.72
CA GLY A 33 -11.86 -0.46 -5.28
C GLY A 33 -11.93 0.88 -4.57
N ASN A 34 -11.79 2.01 -5.27
CA ASN A 34 -11.75 3.32 -4.63
C ASN A 34 -13.08 3.67 -3.94
N PHE A 35 -14.22 3.46 -4.62
CA PHE A 35 -15.54 3.73 -4.04
C PHE A 35 -15.80 2.93 -2.74
N PRO A 36 -15.77 1.58 -2.75
CA PRO A 36 -16.02 0.76 -1.56
C PRO A 36 -15.06 1.08 -0.42
N VAL A 37 -13.78 1.32 -0.74
CA VAL A 37 -12.79 1.63 0.28
C VAL A 37 -13.07 2.98 0.94
N VAL A 38 -13.42 4.03 0.19
CA VAL A 38 -13.78 5.33 0.78
C VAL A 38 -14.98 5.19 1.73
N GLN A 39 -16.00 4.44 1.33
CA GLN A 39 -17.18 4.22 2.17
C GLN A 39 -16.83 3.42 3.44
N LEU A 40 -15.96 2.41 3.32
CA LEU A 40 -15.50 1.62 4.45
C LEU A 40 -14.63 2.44 5.41
N VAL A 41 -13.77 3.30 4.89
CA VAL A 41 -12.95 4.25 5.67
C VAL A 41 -13.83 5.18 6.50
N ASN A 42 -14.94 5.68 5.92
CA ASN A 42 -15.86 6.55 6.63
C ASN A 42 -16.60 5.83 7.77
N LYS A 43 -16.89 4.53 7.63
CA LYS A 43 -17.62 3.73 8.63
C LYS A 43 -16.72 3.17 9.75
N VAL A 44 -15.59 2.58 9.39
CA VAL A 44 -14.73 1.81 10.32
C VAL A 44 -13.49 2.61 10.75
N GLY A 45 -13.15 3.66 10.00
CA GLY A 45 -11.99 4.50 10.23
C GLY A 45 -10.75 4.04 9.47
N ILE A 46 -9.85 5.00 9.21
CA ILE A 46 -8.72 4.81 8.31
C ILE A 46 -7.70 3.77 8.80
N ARG A 47 -7.43 3.71 10.11
CA ARG A 47 -6.48 2.75 10.71
C ARG A 47 -6.81 1.31 10.34
N THR A 48 -8.03 0.87 10.64
CA THR A 48 -8.43 -0.53 10.49
C THR A 48 -8.49 -0.93 9.03
N VAL A 49 -9.03 -0.05 8.18
CA VAL A 49 -9.15 -0.31 6.75
C VAL A 49 -7.78 -0.39 6.08
N PHE A 50 -6.89 0.58 6.34
CA PHE A 50 -5.57 0.57 5.72
C PHE A 50 -4.68 -0.57 6.23
N ALA A 51 -4.74 -0.88 7.54
CA ALA A 51 -4.03 -2.04 8.08
C ALA A 51 -4.53 -3.35 7.47
N GLY A 52 -5.85 -3.55 7.38
CA GLY A 52 -6.45 -4.76 6.81
C GLY A 52 -6.12 -4.94 5.32
N LEU A 53 -6.29 -3.88 4.52
CA LEU A 53 -5.96 -3.91 3.09
C LEU A 53 -4.45 -4.06 2.86
N GLY A 54 -3.63 -3.45 3.69
CA GLY A 54 -2.17 -3.61 3.66
C GLY A 54 -1.73 -5.05 3.94
N ILE A 55 -2.30 -5.68 4.97
CA ILE A 55 -2.07 -7.10 5.27
C ILE A 55 -2.55 -7.99 4.11
N LEU A 56 -3.73 -7.72 3.54
CA LEU A 56 -4.24 -8.43 2.37
C LEU A 56 -3.27 -8.34 1.18
N SER A 57 -2.72 -7.15 0.92
CA SER A 57 -1.72 -6.94 -0.14
C SER A 57 -0.43 -7.70 0.14
N ALA A 58 0.05 -7.66 1.38
CA ALA A 58 1.26 -8.38 1.79
C ALA A 58 1.11 -9.90 1.63
N VAL A 59 0.01 -10.46 2.12
CA VAL A 59 -0.32 -11.89 1.96
C VAL A 59 -0.46 -12.25 0.49
N SER A 60 -1.18 -11.44 -0.30
CA SER A 60 -1.30 -11.66 -1.75
C SER A 60 0.07 -11.68 -2.42
N THR A 61 1.00 -10.80 -2.02
CA THR A 61 2.37 -10.76 -2.53
C THR A 61 3.15 -12.01 -2.19
N LEU A 62 3.07 -12.49 -0.94
CA LEU A 62 3.71 -13.74 -0.50
C LEU A 62 3.19 -14.97 -1.26
N LEU A 63 1.92 -14.95 -1.67
CA LEU A 63 1.29 -16.04 -2.41
C LEU A 63 1.60 -16.03 -3.91
N ILE A 64 2.17 -14.96 -4.47
CA ILE A 64 2.44 -14.86 -5.93
C ILE A 64 3.27 -16.03 -6.46
N PRO A 65 4.40 -16.45 -5.84
CA PRO A 65 5.17 -17.58 -6.35
C PRO A 65 4.36 -18.89 -6.42
N THR A 66 3.46 -19.11 -5.47
CA THR A 66 2.56 -20.26 -5.45
C THR A 66 1.46 -20.12 -6.48
N ALA A 67 0.87 -18.91 -6.61
CA ALA A 67 -0.18 -18.61 -7.56
C ALA A 67 0.29 -18.80 -9.01
N ILE A 68 1.53 -18.42 -9.32
CA ILE A 68 2.15 -18.64 -10.64
C ILE A 68 2.21 -20.14 -10.97
N ARG A 69 2.49 -21.01 -10.00
CA ARG A 69 2.52 -22.47 -10.19
C ARG A 69 1.13 -23.08 -10.39
N LEU A 70 0.10 -22.49 -9.77
CA LEU A 70 -1.29 -22.95 -9.87
C LEU A 70 -1.96 -22.48 -11.17
N GLY A 71 -1.53 -21.34 -11.72
CA GLY A 71 -1.88 -20.88 -13.05
C GLY A 71 -2.18 -19.40 -13.16
N PHE A 72 -2.40 -18.94 -14.40
CA PHE A 72 -2.58 -17.53 -14.73
C PHE A 72 -3.74 -16.87 -13.97
N TYR A 73 -4.89 -17.55 -13.84
CA TYR A 73 -6.06 -16.99 -13.16
C TYR A 73 -5.82 -16.75 -11.66
N TRP A 74 -5.10 -17.65 -10.98
CA TRP A 74 -4.73 -17.46 -9.57
C TRP A 74 -3.76 -16.31 -9.39
N PHE A 75 -2.79 -16.19 -10.30
CA PHE A 75 -1.89 -15.03 -10.33
C PHE A 75 -2.67 -13.73 -10.56
N LEU A 76 -3.61 -13.72 -11.50
CA LEU A 76 -4.44 -12.55 -11.80
C LEU A 76 -5.32 -12.14 -10.61
N ALA A 77 -5.87 -13.12 -9.87
CA ALA A 77 -6.63 -12.87 -8.65
C ALA A 77 -5.75 -12.22 -7.56
N ALA A 78 -4.52 -12.71 -7.35
CA ALA A 78 -3.59 -12.10 -6.41
C ALA A 78 -3.23 -10.65 -6.80
N ARG A 79 -3.06 -10.38 -8.10
CA ARG A 79 -2.82 -9.03 -8.64
C ARG A 79 -4.04 -8.11 -8.46
N PHE A 80 -5.25 -8.63 -8.65
CA PHE A 80 -6.49 -7.91 -8.39
C PHE A 80 -6.59 -7.48 -6.91
N LEU A 81 -6.30 -8.39 -5.98
CA LEU A 81 -6.31 -8.08 -4.54
C LEU A 81 -5.29 -7.00 -4.17
N GLN A 82 -4.08 -7.03 -4.76
CA GLN A 82 -3.09 -5.97 -4.60
C GLN A 82 -3.59 -4.62 -5.11
N GLY A 83 -4.22 -4.59 -6.29
CA GLY A 83 -4.80 -3.35 -6.85
C GLY A 83 -5.94 -2.80 -6.00
N PHE A 84 -6.82 -3.68 -5.51
CA PHE A 84 -7.89 -3.28 -4.60
C PHE A 84 -7.35 -2.69 -3.30
N ALA A 85 -6.32 -3.30 -2.71
CA ALA A 85 -5.66 -2.75 -1.54
C ALA A 85 -4.97 -1.40 -1.82
N PHE A 86 -4.44 -1.21 -3.03
CA PHE A 86 -3.79 0.02 -3.44
C PHE A 86 -4.73 1.22 -3.50
N SER A 87 -6.04 1.02 -3.73
CA SER A 87 -7.02 2.11 -3.78
C SER A 87 -7.09 2.93 -2.49
N ALA A 88 -6.73 2.32 -1.34
CA ALA A 88 -6.77 2.97 -0.03
C ALA A 88 -5.71 4.05 0.18
N ASN A 89 -4.63 4.09 -0.61
CA ASN A 89 -3.48 4.96 -0.34
C ASN A 89 -3.86 6.45 -0.36
N PHE A 90 -4.55 6.92 -1.39
CA PHE A 90 -4.93 8.34 -1.49
C PHE A 90 -5.92 8.78 -0.41
N PRO A 91 -6.98 8.01 -0.08
CA PRO A 91 -7.83 8.28 1.09
C PRO A 91 -7.05 8.39 2.40
N VAL A 92 -6.03 7.55 2.62
CA VAL A 92 -5.17 7.60 3.81
C VAL A 92 -4.41 8.92 3.87
N ILE A 93 -3.77 9.31 2.77
CA ILE A 93 -3.02 10.58 2.69
C ILE A 93 -3.95 11.74 3.01
N GLY A 94 -5.14 11.78 2.40
CA GLY A 94 -6.14 12.82 2.67
C GLY A 94 -6.59 12.85 4.13
N SER A 95 -6.90 11.69 4.72
CA SER A 95 -7.34 11.58 6.11
C SER A 95 -6.24 11.98 7.11
N PHE A 96 -5.00 11.56 6.84
CA PHE A 96 -3.83 11.94 7.63
C PHE A 96 -3.61 13.46 7.57
N CYS A 97 -3.63 14.05 6.38
CA CYS A 97 -3.51 15.48 6.19
C CYS A 97 -4.65 16.27 6.85
N ALA A 98 -5.87 15.74 6.84
CA ALA A 98 -6.98 16.38 7.54
C ALA A 98 -6.79 16.36 9.07
N LYS A 99 -6.29 15.27 9.65
CA LYS A 99 -6.32 15.07 11.12
C LYS A 99 -4.98 15.30 11.83
N TRP A 100 -3.88 14.92 11.22
CA TRP A 100 -2.55 14.88 11.84
C TRP A 100 -1.63 16.06 11.48
N THR A 101 -1.83 16.70 10.33
CA THR A 101 -0.90 17.75 9.90
C THR A 101 -1.25 19.12 10.47
N TYR A 102 -0.23 19.93 10.67
CA TYR A 102 -0.39 21.35 10.98
C TYR A 102 -0.81 22.12 9.73
N PHE A 103 -1.86 22.95 9.83
CA PHE A 103 -2.48 23.61 8.68
C PHE A 103 -1.49 24.37 7.80
N LYS A 104 -0.55 25.15 8.38
CA LYS A 104 0.45 25.92 7.60
C LYS A 104 1.46 25.05 6.86
N GLN A 105 1.67 23.81 7.30
CA GLN A 105 2.64 22.88 6.71
C GLN A 105 1.96 21.73 5.96
N ASN A 106 0.64 21.80 5.76
CA ASN A 106 -0.11 20.69 5.16
C ASN A 106 0.42 20.32 3.77
N GLY A 107 0.75 21.32 2.94
CA GLY A 107 1.36 21.10 1.63
C GLY A 107 2.67 20.28 1.70
N LEU A 108 3.55 20.56 2.66
CA LEU A 108 4.79 19.82 2.86
C LEU A 108 4.52 18.35 3.19
N PHE A 109 3.57 18.08 4.08
CA PHE A 109 3.19 16.71 4.44
C PHE A 109 2.56 15.96 3.25
N VAL A 110 1.68 16.60 2.48
CA VAL A 110 1.11 16.02 1.27
C VAL A 110 2.21 15.68 0.27
N SER A 111 3.12 16.61 -0.02
CA SER A 111 4.24 16.38 -0.95
C SER A 111 5.13 15.23 -0.50
N ALA A 112 5.48 15.18 0.80
CA ALA A 112 6.28 14.09 1.36
C ALA A 112 5.56 12.74 1.25
N LEU A 113 4.26 12.71 1.57
CA LEU A 113 3.45 11.50 1.49
C LEU A 113 3.23 11.02 0.06
N VAL A 114 3.13 11.92 -0.93
CA VAL A 114 2.95 11.56 -2.35
C VAL A 114 4.28 11.19 -3.01
N ALA A 115 5.42 11.68 -2.51
CA ALA A 115 6.74 11.35 -3.04
C ALA A 115 7.05 9.84 -3.03
N TYR A 116 6.38 9.05 -2.17
CA TYR A 116 6.52 7.60 -2.13
C TYR A 116 6.27 6.92 -3.49
N VAL A 117 5.39 7.50 -4.34
CA VAL A 117 5.03 6.93 -5.65
C VAL A 117 6.27 6.73 -6.52
N GLN A 118 7.25 7.63 -6.41
CA GLN A 118 8.51 7.54 -7.15
C GLN A 118 9.64 6.94 -6.31
N LEU A 119 9.67 7.24 -5.01
CA LEU A 119 10.75 6.80 -4.13
C LEU A 119 10.72 5.28 -3.90
N ALA A 120 9.53 4.70 -3.72
CA ALA A 120 9.39 3.28 -3.46
C ALA A 120 9.86 2.43 -4.66
N PRO A 121 9.46 2.68 -5.92
CA PRO A 121 10.05 1.98 -7.06
C PRO A 121 11.57 2.20 -7.18
N ALA A 122 12.07 3.41 -6.94
CA ALA A 122 13.50 3.70 -7.02
C ALA A 122 14.36 2.83 -6.09
N ILE A 123 13.83 2.47 -4.91
CA ILE A 123 14.52 1.60 -3.94
C ILE A 123 14.23 0.12 -4.20
N THR A 124 12.96 -0.22 -4.45
CA THR A 124 12.53 -1.61 -4.57
C THR A 124 12.99 -2.27 -5.86
N MET A 125 13.17 -1.52 -6.96
CA MET A 125 13.63 -2.09 -8.23
C MET A 125 15.07 -2.62 -8.16
N PRO A 126 16.08 -1.86 -7.71
CA PRO A 126 17.44 -2.39 -7.51
C PRO A 126 17.49 -3.52 -6.49
N ALA A 127 16.77 -3.38 -5.36
CA ALA A 127 16.70 -4.41 -4.33
C ALA A 127 16.14 -5.74 -4.89
N SER A 128 15.07 -5.67 -5.69
CA SER A 128 14.53 -6.83 -6.40
C SER A 128 15.56 -7.47 -7.33
N GLY A 129 16.38 -6.66 -8.02
CA GLY A 129 17.44 -7.13 -8.92
C GLY A 129 18.52 -7.91 -8.17
N ALA A 130 19.01 -7.36 -7.05
CA ALA A 130 20.00 -7.99 -6.19
C ALA A 130 19.48 -9.30 -5.54
N LEU A 131 18.22 -9.31 -5.11
CA LEU A 131 17.58 -10.52 -4.58
C LEU A 131 17.44 -11.60 -5.65
N CYS A 132 17.05 -11.20 -6.87
CA CYS A 132 16.89 -12.14 -7.98
C CYS A 132 18.20 -12.83 -8.36
N SER A 133 19.31 -12.09 -8.38
CA SER A 133 20.62 -12.64 -8.74
C SER A 133 21.16 -13.59 -7.66
N ALA A 134 20.91 -13.31 -6.38
CA ALA A 134 21.41 -14.12 -5.27
C ALA A 134 20.54 -15.34 -4.93
N PHE A 135 19.21 -15.17 -4.90
CA PHE A 135 18.26 -16.14 -4.32
C PHE A 135 17.11 -16.54 -5.26
N ARG A 136 17.26 -16.26 -6.57
CA ARG A 136 16.25 -16.49 -7.63
C ARG A 136 15.03 -15.58 -7.47
N TRP A 137 14.20 -15.53 -8.51
CA TRP A 137 13.04 -14.64 -8.57
C TRP A 137 11.98 -14.79 -7.45
N PRO A 138 11.68 -15.98 -6.88
CA PRO A 138 10.63 -16.09 -5.85
C PRO A 138 10.97 -15.32 -4.57
N SER A 139 12.27 -15.19 -4.27
CA SER A 139 12.76 -14.47 -3.08
C SER A 139 12.31 -13.02 -3.02
N ILE A 140 12.11 -12.38 -4.18
CA ILE A 140 11.64 -10.99 -4.31
C ILE A 140 10.28 -10.85 -3.63
N PHE A 141 9.36 -11.76 -3.94
CA PHE A 141 8.00 -11.76 -3.42
C PHE A 141 7.95 -12.06 -1.93
N TYR A 142 8.77 -13.00 -1.46
CA TYR A 142 8.87 -13.33 -0.04
C TYR A 142 9.45 -12.18 0.78
N ALA A 143 10.53 -11.55 0.31
CA ALA A 143 11.16 -10.43 1.00
C ALA A 143 10.23 -9.20 1.06
N HIS A 144 9.69 -8.76 -0.10
CA HIS A 144 8.78 -7.61 -0.13
C HIS A 144 7.47 -7.88 0.62
N GLY A 145 6.91 -9.09 0.50
CA GLY A 145 5.71 -9.48 1.23
C GLY A 145 5.91 -9.51 2.74
N ALA A 146 7.03 -10.04 3.23
CA ALA A 146 7.34 -10.10 4.66
C ALA A 146 7.58 -8.70 5.26
N VAL A 147 8.36 -7.87 4.56
CA VAL A 147 8.60 -6.47 4.99
C VAL A 147 7.29 -5.68 5.00
N SER A 148 6.46 -5.82 3.97
CA SER A 148 5.15 -5.17 3.90
C SER A 148 4.24 -5.62 5.04
N LEU A 149 4.18 -6.93 5.31
CA LEU A 149 3.37 -7.49 6.40
C LEU A 149 3.79 -6.92 7.75
N PHE A 150 5.09 -6.89 8.04
CA PHE A 150 5.63 -6.31 9.26
C PHE A 150 5.27 -4.82 9.40
N LEU A 151 5.43 -4.04 8.33
CA LEU A 151 5.11 -2.60 8.35
C LEU A 151 3.61 -2.35 8.59
N PHE A 152 2.72 -3.13 7.96
CA PHE A 152 1.28 -2.95 8.15
C PHE A 152 0.77 -3.44 9.51
N ILE A 153 1.37 -4.49 10.08
CA ILE A 153 1.11 -4.89 11.47
C ILE A 153 1.54 -3.77 12.42
N THR A 154 2.74 -3.23 12.22
CA THR A 154 3.26 -2.12 13.03
C THR A 154 2.36 -0.89 12.91
N TYR A 155 1.96 -0.52 11.69
CA TYR A 155 0.98 0.56 11.47
C TYR A 155 -0.32 0.29 12.22
N GLY A 156 -0.86 -0.93 12.12
CA GLY A 156 -2.07 -1.36 12.81
C GLY A 156 -1.97 -1.21 14.32
N LEU A 157 -0.81 -1.46 14.93
CA LEU A 157 -0.61 -1.36 16.38
C LEU A 157 -0.42 0.09 16.86
N PHE A 158 0.39 0.87 16.14
CA PHE A 158 0.81 2.21 16.57
C PHE A 158 -0.12 3.34 16.11
N TYR A 159 -0.56 3.32 14.85
CA TYR A 159 -1.31 4.43 14.28
C TYR A 159 -2.66 4.64 14.95
N ARG A 160 -3.06 5.91 15.16
CA ARG A 160 -4.36 6.28 15.73
C ARG A 160 -5.09 7.24 14.79
N ASN A 161 -6.41 7.10 14.71
CA ASN A 161 -7.24 7.93 13.82
C ASN A 161 -7.29 9.41 14.23
N SER A 162 -6.97 9.74 15.48
CA SER A 162 -6.95 11.11 16.00
C SER A 162 -5.68 11.33 16.82
N PRO A 163 -4.99 12.48 16.67
CA PRO A 163 -3.79 12.79 17.43
C PRO A 163 -4.03 12.79 18.94
N GLY A 164 -5.21 13.23 19.40
CA GLY A 164 -5.54 13.24 20.84
C GLY A 164 -5.70 11.87 21.49
N LYS A 165 -5.78 10.79 20.70
CA LYS A 165 -5.83 9.40 21.22
C LYS A 165 -4.44 8.75 21.23
N HIS A 166 -3.40 9.45 20.81
CA HIS A 166 -2.06 8.89 20.66
C HIS A 166 -1.19 9.22 21.88
N PRO A 167 -0.57 8.22 22.53
CA PRO A 167 0.12 8.42 23.80
C PRO A 167 1.36 9.32 23.68
N PHE A 168 1.93 9.43 22.48
CA PHE A 168 3.13 10.25 22.24
C PHE A 168 2.81 11.69 21.78
N VAL A 169 1.54 12.08 21.67
CA VAL A 169 1.17 13.44 21.27
C VAL A 169 1.00 14.31 22.52
N GLY A 170 1.87 15.30 22.68
CA GLY A 170 1.81 16.25 23.79
C GLY A 170 0.77 17.35 23.60
N ASN A 171 0.38 18.02 24.69
CA ASN A 171 -0.62 19.10 24.68
C ASN A 171 -0.24 20.28 23.75
N VAL A 172 1.05 20.61 23.66
CA VAL A 172 1.56 21.69 22.80
C VAL A 172 1.40 21.33 21.33
N GLU A 173 1.71 20.10 20.95
CA GLU A 173 1.57 19.59 19.58
C GLU A 173 0.10 19.51 19.20
N LEU A 174 -0.73 18.93 20.07
CA LEU A 174 -2.17 18.82 19.86
C LEU A 174 -2.80 20.19 19.61
N ARG A 175 -2.45 21.20 20.42
CA ARG A 175 -2.93 22.57 20.24
C ARG A 175 -2.53 23.16 18.89
N LYS A 176 -1.31 22.89 18.41
CA LYS A 176 -0.86 23.33 17.08
C LYS A 176 -1.67 22.65 15.98
N ILE A 177 -1.84 21.33 16.05
CA ILE A 177 -2.59 20.55 15.05
C ILE A 177 -4.06 20.96 14.99
N SER A 178 -4.69 21.33 16.12
CA SER A 178 -6.09 21.74 16.16
C SER A 178 -6.37 23.12 15.54
N VAL A 179 -5.35 23.98 15.39
CA VAL A 179 -5.53 25.32 14.79
C VAL A 179 -6.02 25.19 13.34
N GLY A 180 -7.20 25.75 13.06
CA GLY A 180 -7.80 25.77 11.73
C GLY A 180 -8.61 24.51 11.36
N LYS A 181 -8.86 23.60 12.31
CA LYS A 181 -9.71 22.41 12.10
C LYS A 181 -11.08 22.63 12.75
N ILE A 182 -12.16 22.48 11.99
CA ILE A 182 -13.55 22.77 12.40
C ILE A 182 -14.15 21.63 13.25
N GLY A 183 -13.41 21.13 14.25
CA GLY A 183 -13.79 19.97 15.05
C GLY A 183 -13.62 20.13 16.56
N ASN A 184 -13.44 21.36 17.06
CA ASN A 184 -13.35 21.65 18.49
C ASN A 184 -14.70 22.05 19.12
N ILE A 185 -15.82 21.58 18.57
CA ILE A 185 -17.15 21.71 19.19
C ILE A 185 -17.88 20.38 19.03
N GLU A 186 -17.62 19.45 19.94
CA GLU A 186 -18.58 18.50 20.54
C GLU A 186 -17.90 17.76 21.69
#